data_AF-A0A1D6JNN0-F1
#
_entry.id   AF-A0A1D6JNN0-F1
#
_cell.length_a   1.000
_cell.length_b   1.000
_cell.length_c   1.000
_cell.angle_alpha   90.00
_cell.angle_beta   90.00
_cell.angle_gamma   90.00
#
_symmetry.space_group_name_H-M   'P 1'
#
loop_
_entity.id
_entity.type
_entity.pdbx_description
1 polymer ?
#
loop_
_entity_poly.entity_id
_entity_poly.type
_entity_poly.pdbx_seq_one_letter_code
_entity_poly.pdbx_strand_id
1 'polypeptide(L)'
;MYGYAARYAPSTVIEARINALVGSNMLGRLLHVQHPTAKQAVITAIDLLGRAVISAAEMGISFPLKRRDQLLEYVLTLMGRDQSNDLTDFNTELLHTQSLALSACTTLVSLEPRLPMETRNRVMKATLGFFALPTEPSSIVESLVTNLIILLGAILLTSGEDGRSRAEQLLHILRQLDPYVSSSLEHQRRRGCVAVQEVLIKFRNLCSGGFGALGSYPTFTMNKQIDRGTRSLSSLPSAFVLPSRDSLSLGERTMAYLPRCADTDTEVRKVAIQIIALFFDISLSLPKQKAYPNDIDLESSYSALSSLEELVSIVRREASVDQTELFQRVVSSVCILLSKDELVVLLHSCTLATCDKIKQSADASIQAIIMFIIRRGKELREADVSRTTQSLLSSAISLTDTHSRQEVLNAVSIDSFIYHVFGYIFQYQYCGL
;
A
#
# COMPACT_ATOMS: atom_id res chain seq x y z
N MET A 1 -16.12 32.38 -1.46
CA MET A 1 -15.88 33.36 -2.55
C MET A 1 -14.44 33.32 -3.07
N TYR A 2 -13.42 33.38 -2.21
CA TYR A 2 -12.01 33.51 -2.67
C TYR A 2 -11.43 32.31 -3.43
N GLY A 3 -11.67 31.07 -3.00
CA GLY A 3 -11.22 29.87 -3.75
C GLY A 3 -11.81 29.81 -5.16
N TYR A 4 -13.10 30.13 -5.30
CA TYR A 4 -13.76 30.24 -6.61
C TYR A 4 -13.18 31.35 -7.49
N ALA A 5 -12.88 32.52 -6.89
CA ALA A 5 -12.26 33.63 -7.61
C ALA A 5 -10.84 33.32 -8.11
N ALA A 6 -10.12 32.40 -7.46
CA ALA A 6 -8.83 31.90 -7.93
C ALA A 6 -9.00 30.78 -8.98
N ARG A 7 -9.90 29.83 -8.76
CA ARG A 7 -10.17 28.70 -9.66
C ARG A 7 -10.60 29.13 -11.06
N TYR A 8 -11.40 30.19 -11.15
CA TYR A 8 -11.93 30.69 -12.43
C TYR A 8 -11.20 31.95 -12.93
N ALA A 9 -10.09 32.34 -12.31
CA ALA A 9 -9.25 33.42 -12.83
C ALA A 9 -8.43 32.95 -14.04
N PRO A 10 -8.08 33.86 -14.97
CA PRO A 10 -7.07 33.57 -15.97
C PRO A 10 -5.73 33.18 -15.31
N SER A 11 -5.07 32.14 -15.82
CA SER A 11 -3.83 31.60 -15.25
C SER A 11 -2.68 32.63 -15.20
N THR A 12 -2.72 33.68 -16.01
CA THR A 12 -1.73 34.78 -16.04
C THR A 12 -1.81 35.72 -14.83
N VAL A 13 -2.93 35.76 -14.10
CA VAL A 13 -3.13 36.64 -12.94
C VAL A 13 -3.27 35.86 -11.62
N ILE A 14 -3.10 34.54 -11.67
CA ILE A 14 -3.33 33.66 -10.53
C ILE A 14 -2.37 33.94 -9.36
N GLU A 15 -1.10 34.22 -9.66
CA GLU A 15 -0.08 34.53 -8.66
C GLU A 15 -0.44 35.78 -7.86
N ALA A 16 -0.76 36.89 -8.54
CA ALA A 16 -1.13 38.14 -7.89
C ALA A 16 -2.37 37.97 -6.99
N ARG A 17 -3.35 37.19 -7.46
CA ARG A 17 -4.57 36.90 -6.69
C ARG A 17 -4.28 36.04 -5.47
N ILE A 18 -3.58 34.92 -5.64
CA ILE A 18 -3.25 34.04 -4.52
C ILE A 18 -2.39 34.80 -3.50
N ASN A 19 -1.42 35.60 -3.91
CA ASN A 19 -0.60 36.40 -3.00
C ASN A 19 -1.42 37.44 -2.21
N ALA A 20 -2.40 38.10 -2.84
CA ALA A 20 -3.32 38.99 -2.13
C ALA A 20 -4.19 38.24 -1.10
N LEU A 21 -4.57 36.99 -1.42
CA LEU A 21 -5.46 36.16 -0.59
C LEU A 21 -4.74 35.49 0.59
N VAL A 22 -3.58 34.91 0.32
CA VAL A 22 -2.78 34.11 1.25
C VAL A 22 -1.82 35.00 2.06
N GLY A 23 -1.43 36.16 1.53
CA GLY A 23 -0.47 37.08 2.14
C GLY A 23 -1.01 37.96 3.26
N SER A 24 -2.33 38.13 3.38
CA SER A 24 -2.96 38.86 4.48
C SER A 24 -3.11 37.96 5.72
N ASN A 25 -3.05 38.52 6.93
CA ASN A 25 -3.23 37.79 8.21
C ASN A 25 -4.63 37.15 8.41
N MET A 26 -5.43 37.03 7.36
CA MET A 26 -6.75 36.41 7.38
C MET A 26 -6.67 34.91 7.72
N LEU A 27 -5.61 34.21 7.29
CA LEU A 27 -5.44 32.77 7.54
C LEU A 27 -5.44 32.41 9.03
N GLY A 28 -4.81 33.22 9.89
CA GLY A 28 -4.80 32.98 11.34
C GLY A 28 -6.18 33.10 11.99
N ARG A 29 -7.10 33.89 11.39
CA ARG A 29 -8.48 34.01 11.89
C ARG A 29 -9.37 32.82 11.48
N LEU A 30 -9.00 32.09 10.43
CA LEU A 30 -9.76 30.95 9.91
C LEU A 30 -9.56 29.66 10.72
N LEU A 31 -8.53 29.61 11.58
CA LEU A 31 -8.27 28.49 12.50
C LEU A 31 -9.31 28.37 13.62
N HIS A 32 -9.88 29.49 14.07
CA HIS A 32 -10.79 29.52 15.22
C HIS A 32 -12.26 29.29 14.84
N VAL A 33 -12.49 28.80 13.62
CA VAL A 33 -13.83 28.56 13.10
C VAL A 33 -14.40 27.30 13.75
N GLN A 34 -15.40 27.47 14.61
CA GLN A 34 -16.05 26.37 15.34
C GLN A 34 -17.17 25.70 14.51
N HIS A 35 -17.87 26.47 13.67
CA HIS A 35 -19.06 25.96 12.97
C HIS A 35 -18.70 25.03 11.80
N PRO A 36 -19.28 23.81 11.71
CA PRO A 36 -18.96 22.81 10.67
C PRO A 36 -19.03 23.36 9.24
N THR A 37 -20.11 24.03 8.86
CA THR A 37 -20.26 24.68 7.53
C THR A 37 -19.14 25.66 7.20
N ALA A 38 -18.67 26.40 8.20
CA ALA A 38 -17.59 27.37 8.00
C ALA A 38 -16.23 26.66 7.88
N LYS A 39 -16.00 25.58 8.64
CA LYS A 39 -14.82 24.69 8.45
C LYS A 39 -14.80 24.13 7.03
N GLN A 40 -15.93 23.59 6.55
CA GLN A 40 -16.09 23.04 5.20
C GLN A 40 -15.83 24.09 4.11
N ALA A 41 -16.35 25.31 4.29
CA ALA A 41 -16.13 26.41 3.34
C ALA A 41 -14.66 26.83 3.27
N VAL A 42 -13.95 26.85 4.41
CA VAL A 42 -12.51 27.13 4.46
C VAL A 42 -11.72 26.04 3.75
N ILE A 43 -11.96 24.77 4.09
CA ILE A 43 -11.30 23.61 3.45
C ILE A 43 -11.54 23.63 1.93
N THR A 44 -12.78 23.86 1.49
CA THR A 44 -13.13 23.95 0.07
C THR A 44 -12.39 25.09 -0.61
N ALA A 45 -12.27 26.26 0.04
CA ALA A 45 -11.52 27.37 -0.54
C ALA A 45 -10.04 27.03 -0.71
N ILE A 46 -9.43 26.32 0.25
CA ILE A 46 -8.04 25.85 0.18
C ILE A 46 -7.87 24.85 -0.98
N ASP A 47 -8.78 23.88 -1.11
CA ASP A 47 -8.77 22.91 -2.22
C ASP A 47 -8.83 23.63 -3.58
N LEU A 48 -9.77 24.57 -3.74
CA LEU A 48 -9.92 25.33 -4.98
C LEU A 48 -8.68 26.17 -5.32
N LEU A 49 -7.99 26.73 -4.32
CA LEU A 49 -6.72 27.43 -4.52
C LEU A 49 -5.66 26.48 -5.06
N GLY A 50 -5.49 25.29 -4.45
CA GLY A 50 -4.55 24.29 -4.92
C GLY A 50 -4.86 23.82 -6.34
N ARG A 51 -6.13 23.51 -6.64
CA ARG A 51 -6.56 23.12 -7.99
C ARG A 51 -6.29 24.20 -9.03
N ALA A 52 -6.44 25.47 -8.67
CA ALA A 52 -6.13 26.57 -9.56
C ALA A 52 -4.63 26.59 -9.91
N VAL A 53 -3.75 26.33 -8.93
CA VAL A 53 -2.30 26.20 -9.17
C VAL A 53 -1.97 25.00 -10.07
N ILE A 54 -2.60 23.85 -9.86
CA ILE A 54 -2.43 22.66 -10.72
C ILE A 54 -2.82 23.02 -12.17
N SER A 55 -3.99 23.62 -12.37
CA SER A 55 -4.44 23.99 -13.72
C SER A 55 -3.61 25.09 -14.37
N ALA A 56 -3.02 26.01 -13.60
CA ALA A 56 -2.05 26.95 -14.15
C ALA A 56 -0.76 26.24 -14.61
N ALA A 57 -0.27 25.28 -13.81
CA ALA A 57 0.90 24.49 -14.16
C ALA A 57 0.68 23.62 -15.40
N GLU A 58 -0.51 23.03 -15.56
CA GLU A 58 -0.94 22.33 -16.78
C GLU A 58 -0.89 23.22 -18.03
N MET A 59 -1.12 24.53 -17.88
CA MET A 59 -1.02 25.52 -18.96
C MET A 59 0.41 26.09 -19.13
N GLY A 60 1.40 25.51 -18.47
CA GLY A 60 2.80 25.93 -18.54
C GLY A 60 3.19 27.09 -17.62
N ILE A 61 2.29 27.54 -16.74
CA ILE A 61 2.54 28.62 -15.79
C ILE A 61 2.86 28.01 -14.43
N SER A 62 4.15 27.96 -14.08
CA SER A 62 4.59 27.47 -12.77
C SER A 62 4.49 28.57 -11.72
N PHE A 63 3.74 28.30 -10.65
CA PHE A 63 3.64 29.18 -9.49
C PHE A 63 3.75 28.37 -8.19
N PRO A 64 4.83 28.52 -7.41
CA PRO A 64 4.98 27.83 -6.14
C PRO A 64 4.08 28.45 -5.07
N LEU A 65 3.19 27.65 -4.48
CA LEU A 65 2.30 28.10 -3.42
C LEU A 65 3.06 28.30 -2.09
N LYS A 66 3.55 29.53 -1.84
CA LYS A 66 4.47 29.86 -0.73
C LYS A 66 4.03 29.43 0.68
N ARG A 67 2.72 29.39 1.00
CA ARG A 67 2.20 28.99 2.32
C ARG A 67 1.50 27.62 2.32
N ARG A 68 1.81 26.76 1.33
CA ARG A 68 1.18 25.44 1.21
C ARG A 68 1.22 24.63 2.50
N ASP A 69 2.37 24.57 3.16
CA ASP A 69 2.55 23.71 4.34
C ASP A 69 1.69 24.19 5.52
N GLN A 70 1.52 25.51 5.66
CA GLN A 70 0.58 26.11 6.63
C GLN A 70 -0.87 25.79 6.27
N LEU A 71 -1.24 25.88 4.99
CA LEU A 71 -2.59 25.53 4.52
C LEU A 71 -2.90 24.05 4.78
N LEU A 72 -1.91 23.17 4.59
CA LEU A 72 -2.01 21.75 4.87
C LEU A 72 -2.20 21.50 6.37
N GLU A 73 -1.42 22.15 7.23
CA GLU A 73 -1.59 22.07 8.68
C GLU A 73 -2.97 22.56 9.15
N TYR A 74 -3.50 23.62 8.53
CA TYR A 74 -4.86 24.09 8.79
C TYR A 74 -5.92 23.06 8.39
N VAL A 75 -5.81 22.46 7.21
CA VAL A 75 -6.75 21.40 6.79
C VAL A 75 -6.71 20.22 7.79
N LEU A 76 -5.52 19.79 8.20
CA LEU A 76 -5.36 18.71 9.19
C LEU A 76 -5.93 19.08 10.57
N THR A 77 -5.85 20.36 10.96
CA THR A 77 -6.42 20.84 12.22
C THR A 77 -7.94 20.89 12.15
N LEU A 78 -8.50 21.41 11.06
CA LEU A 78 -9.94 21.56 10.87
C LEU A 78 -10.69 20.23 10.70
N MET A 79 -10.02 19.17 10.23
CA MET A 79 -10.60 17.82 10.13
C MET A 79 -10.61 17.05 11.46
N GLY A 80 -9.90 17.54 12.47
CA GLY A 80 -9.84 16.94 13.80
C GLY A 80 -11.18 17.02 14.53
N ARG A 81 -11.38 16.16 15.55
CA ARG A 81 -12.56 16.20 16.41
C ARG A 81 -12.47 17.39 17.37
N ASP A 82 -13.53 18.19 17.45
CA ASP A 82 -13.73 19.09 18.59
C ASP A 82 -14.12 18.25 19.82
N GLN A 83 -13.66 18.62 21.02
CA GLN A 83 -13.87 17.85 22.26
C GLN A 83 -15.32 17.89 22.80
N SER A 84 -16.31 18.32 22.02
CA SER A 84 -17.68 18.49 22.49
C SER A 84 -18.55 17.26 22.22
N ASN A 85 -19.01 16.63 23.31
CA ASN A 85 -19.86 15.44 23.35
C ASN A 85 -21.32 15.73 22.97
N ASP A 86 -21.68 15.71 21.68
CA ASP A 86 -23.08 15.54 21.23
C ASP A 86 -23.16 14.64 19.99
N LEU A 87 -24.03 13.62 20.03
CA LEU A 87 -23.60 12.25 19.67
C LEU A 87 -24.08 11.65 18.33
N THR A 88 -24.85 12.33 17.47
CA THR A 88 -25.28 11.70 16.19
C THR A 88 -25.22 12.62 14.96
N ASP A 89 -25.84 13.80 14.96
CA ASP A 89 -25.86 14.68 13.78
C ASP A 89 -24.49 15.32 13.51
N PHE A 90 -23.75 15.66 14.57
CA PHE A 90 -22.37 16.14 14.48
C PHE A 90 -21.41 15.12 13.88
N ASN A 91 -21.69 13.82 13.99
CA ASN A 91 -20.83 12.78 13.41
C ASN A 91 -20.92 12.78 11.87
N THR A 92 -22.10 12.97 11.30
CA THR A 92 -22.29 13.03 9.84
C THR A 92 -21.64 14.26 9.23
N GLU A 93 -21.83 15.44 9.84
CA GLU A 93 -21.21 16.69 9.38
C GLU A 93 -19.69 16.67 9.53
N LEU A 94 -19.18 16.07 10.61
CA LEU A 94 -17.74 15.86 10.80
C LEU A 94 -17.17 14.94 9.72
N LEU A 95 -17.81 13.80 9.43
CA LEU A 95 -17.38 12.89 8.37
C LEU A 95 -17.37 13.57 7.00
N HIS A 96 -18.35 14.43 6.70
CA HIS A 96 -18.36 15.23 5.48
C HIS A 96 -17.17 16.22 5.44
N THR A 97 -16.91 16.89 6.55
CA THR A 97 -15.76 17.80 6.70
C THR A 97 -14.42 17.06 6.49
N GLN A 98 -14.29 15.85 7.03
CA GLN A 98 -13.12 14.99 6.85
C GLN A 98 -12.95 14.53 5.41
N SER A 99 -14.03 14.19 4.71
CA SER A 99 -13.99 13.83 3.29
C SER A 99 -13.49 14.99 2.41
N LEU A 100 -13.98 16.21 2.66
CA LEU A 100 -13.48 17.42 1.99
C LEU A 100 -12.01 17.70 2.34
N ALA A 101 -11.61 17.47 3.59
CA ALA A 101 -10.24 17.66 4.03
C ALA A 101 -9.27 16.71 3.34
N LEU A 102 -9.64 15.43 3.13
CA LEU A 102 -8.83 14.47 2.38
C LEU A 102 -8.66 14.89 0.91
N SER A 103 -9.71 15.43 0.29
CA SER A 103 -9.63 15.99 -1.06
C SER A 103 -8.66 17.16 -1.12
N ALA A 104 -8.77 18.11 -0.18
CA ALA A 104 -7.86 19.24 -0.08
C ALA A 104 -6.40 18.81 0.19
N CYS A 105 -6.18 17.84 1.08
CA CYS A 105 -4.86 17.26 1.35
C CYS A 105 -4.27 16.65 0.08
N THR A 106 -5.07 15.90 -0.68
CA THR A 106 -4.66 15.29 -1.95
C THR A 106 -4.18 16.38 -2.91
N THR A 107 -4.98 17.42 -3.11
CA THR A 107 -4.62 18.55 -3.97
C THR A 107 -3.33 19.22 -3.51
N LEU A 108 -3.18 19.53 -2.22
CA LEU A 108 -1.98 20.21 -1.72
C LEU A 108 -0.72 19.35 -1.83
N VAL A 109 -0.81 18.05 -1.52
CA VAL A 109 0.30 17.10 -1.68
C VAL A 109 0.77 17.03 -3.14
N SER A 110 -0.16 17.20 -4.06
CA SER A 110 0.03 17.12 -5.51
C SER A 110 0.71 18.34 -6.15
N LEU A 111 0.91 19.42 -5.40
CA LEU A 111 1.51 20.66 -5.90
C LEU A 111 3.03 20.58 -6.05
N GLU A 112 3.56 21.26 -7.07
CA GLU A 112 4.99 21.53 -7.20
C GLU A 112 5.37 22.88 -6.53
N PRO A 113 6.53 22.99 -5.88
CA PRO A 113 7.55 21.95 -5.66
C PRO A 113 7.10 20.87 -4.67
N ARG A 114 7.49 19.62 -4.85
CA ARG A 114 7.10 18.48 -3.99
C ARG A 114 7.30 18.73 -2.48
N LEU A 115 6.42 18.14 -1.66
CA LEU A 115 6.55 18.19 -0.20
C LEU A 115 7.72 17.32 0.30
N PRO A 116 8.41 17.75 1.38
CA PRO A 116 9.35 16.90 2.10
C PRO A 116 8.71 15.57 2.52
N MET A 117 9.52 14.52 2.63
CA MET A 117 9.07 13.18 3.05
C MET A 117 8.40 13.23 4.43
N GLU A 118 8.96 13.98 5.37
CA GLU A 118 8.41 14.13 6.73
C GLU A 118 6.99 14.69 6.73
N THR A 119 6.73 15.74 5.95
CA THR A 119 5.40 16.35 5.85
C THR A 119 4.37 15.39 5.27
N ARG A 120 4.75 14.62 4.23
CA ARG A 120 3.86 13.61 3.64
C ARG A 120 3.59 12.46 4.59
N ASN A 121 4.59 12.03 5.35
CA ASN A 121 4.43 11.01 6.38
C ASN A 121 3.52 11.50 7.53
N ARG A 122 3.60 12.79 7.89
CA ARG A 122 2.68 13.41 8.87
C ARG A 122 1.24 13.38 8.37
N VAL A 123 1.00 13.78 7.11
CA VAL A 123 -0.34 13.71 6.48
C VAL A 123 -0.85 12.28 6.49
N MET A 124 -0.06 11.33 6.00
CA MET A 124 -0.43 9.92 5.94
C MET A 124 -0.81 9.38 7.33
N LYS A 125 0.04 9.59 8.36
CA LYS A 125 -0.24 9.16 9.74
C LYS A 125 -1.53 9.77 10.29
N ALA A 126 -1.79 11.04 9.99
CA ALA A 126 -3.00 11.73 10.47
C ALA A 126 -4.28 11.18 9.84
N THR A 127 -4.22 10.58 8.66
CA THR A 127 -5.41 10.17 7.90
C THR A 127 -5.65 8.66 7.88
N LEU A 128 -4.64 7.82 8.13
CA LEU A 128 -4.77 6.35 8.08
C LEU A 128 -5.83 5.80 9.03
N GLY A 129 -6.05 6.45 10.18
CA GLY A 129 -7.06 6.07 11.16
C GLY A 129 -8.48 5.95 10.57
N PHE A 130 -8.77 6.60 9.44
CA PHE A 130 -10.06 6.52 8.81
C PHE A 130 -10.42 5.14 8.24
N PHE A 131 -9.43 4.28 7.97
CA PHE A 131 -9.72 2.88 7.63
C PHE A 131 -10.44 2.13 8.75
N ALA A 132 -10.25 2.55 10.01
CA ALA A 132 -10.88 1.94 11.19
C ALA A 132 -12.27 2.48 11.53
N LEU A 133 -12.81 3.44 10.76
CA LEU A 133 -14.16 3.95 11.00
C LEU A 133 -15.21 2.82 10.88
N PRO A 134 -16.32 2.87 11.66
CA PRO A 134 -17.47 1.99 11.43
C PRO A 134 -17.99 2.07 9.99
N THR A 135 -18.76 1.06 9.56
CA THR A 135 -19.33 1.06 8.20
C THR A 135 -20.42 2.12 8.03
N GLU A 136 -21.17 2.44 9.08
CA GLU A 136 -22.24 3.44 9.02
C GLU A 136 -21.77 4.84 9.40
N PRO A 137 -22.24 5.90 8.71
CA PRO A 137 -23.10 5.89 7.52
C PRO A 137 -22.33 5.52 6.24
N SER A 138 -22.78 4.47 5.55
CA SER A 138 -22.03 3.83 4.44
C SER A 138 -21.61 4.78 3.31
N SER A 139 -22.54 5.58 2.79
CA SER A 139 -22.27 6.47 1.64
C SER A 139 -21.13 7.48 1.90
N ILE A 140 -21.07 8.04 3.11
CA ILE A 140 -20.06 9.04 3.47
C ILE A 140 -18.74 8.35 3.81
N VAL A 141 -18.78 7.24 4.55
CA VAL A 141 -17.57 6.51 4.94
C VAL A 141 -16.88 5.89 3.72
N GLU A 142 -17.63 5.32 2.78
CA GLU A 142 -17.07 4.79 1.53
C GLU A 142 -16.41 5.88 0.67
N SER A 143 -17.07 7.04 0.57
CA SER A 143 -16.47 8.21 -0.10
C SER A 143 -15.19 8.67 0.59
N LEU A 144 -15.18 8.72 1.92
CA LEU A 144 -14.03 9.11 2.72
C LEU A 144 -12.87 8.12 2.55
N VAL A 145 -13.14 6.82 2.60
CA VAL A 145 -12.13 5.77 2.34
C VAL A 145 -11.59 5.88 0.93
N THR A 146 -12.45 6.11 -0.07
CA THR A 146 -12.02 6.32 -1.45
C THR A 146 -11.07 7.51 -1.57
N ASN A 147 -11.41 8.63 -0.94
CA ASN A 147 -10.56 9.82 -0.90
C ASN A 147 -9.22 9.58 -0.19
N LEU A 148 -9.20 8.76 0.87
CA LEU A 148 -7.96 8.35 1.53
C LEU A 148 -7.08 7.51 0.60
N ILE A 149 -7.64 6.56 -0.14
CA ILE A 149 -6.88 5.75 -1.10
C ILE A 149 -6.28 6.64 -2.21
N ILE A 150 -7.05 7.61 -2.71
CA ILE A 150 -6.57 8.60 -3.67
C ILE A 150 -5.40 9.41 -3.08
N LEU A 151 -5.51 9.86 -1.82
CA LEU A 151 -4.45 10.59 -1.12
C LEU A 151 -3.17 9.75 -1.01
N LEU A 152 -3.26 8.48 -0.62
CA LEU A 152 -2.11 7.58 -0.56
C LEU A 152 -1.45 7.41 -1.93
N GLY A 153 -2.27 7.31 -2.98
CA GLY A 153 -1.80 7.32 -4.36
C GLY A 153 -1.06 8.61 -4.73
N ALA A 154 -1.57 9.77 -4.36
CA ALA A 154 -0.91 11.06 -4.60
C ALA A 154 0.42 11.17 -3.83
N ILE A 155 0.47 10.69 -2.58
CA ILE A 155 1.71 10.63 -1.79
C ILE A 155 2.76 9.77 -2.50
N LEU A 156 2.36 8.62 -3.04
CA LEU A 156 3.25 7.75 -3.82
C LEU A 156 3.72 8.43 -5.11
N LEU A 157 2.81 9.00 -5.91
CA LEU A 157 3.12 9.62 -7.21
C LEU A 157 4.03 10.85 -7.08
N THR A 158 3.91 11.58 -5.98
CA THR A 158 4.75 12.74 -5.66
C THR A 158 6.01 12.35 -4.89
N SER A 159 6.28 11.05 -4.70
CA SER A 159 7.48 10.55 -4.03
C SER A 159 8.58 10.16 -4.99
N GLY A 160 9.80 10.29 -4.48
CA GLY A 160 11.02 9.83 -5.12
C GLY A 160 11.38 10.52 -6.43
N GLU A 161 12.64 10.84 -6.58
CA GLU A 161 13.18 11.30 -7.87
C GLU A 161 13.65 10.11 -8.72
N ASP A 162 14.00 9.00 -8.07
CA ASP A 162 14.52 7.77 -8.66
C ASP A 162 13.66 6.54 -8.32
N GLY A 163 13.93 5.41 -8.98
CA GLY A 163 13.18 4.17 -8.80
C GLY A 163 13.26 3.63 -7.37
N ARG A 164 14.43 3.73 -6.72
CA ARG A 164 14.66 3.23 -5.37
C ARG A 164 13.81 3.96 -4.33
N SER A 165 13.85 5.28 -4.31
CA SER A 165 13.07 6.07 -3.33
C SER A 165 11.56 5.89 -3.52
N ARG A 166 11.08 5.65 -4.75
CA ARG A 166 9.68 5.29 -5.01
C ARG A 166 9.30 3.93 -4.44
N ALA A 167 10.16 2.92 -4.59
CA ALA A 167 9.93 1.61 -3.99
C ALA A 167 9.97 1.66 -2.45
N GLU A 168 10.89 2.44 -1.88
CA GLU A 168 10.93 2.68 -0.43
C GLU A 168 9.64 3.36 0.07
N GLN A 169 9.12 4.35 -0.67
CA GLN A 169 7.82 4.96 -0.33
C GLN A 169 6.66 3.98 -0.47
N LEU A 170 6.63 3.16 -1.53
CA LEU A 170 5.63 2.11 -1.71
C LEU A 170 5.63 1.20 -0.47
N LEU A 171 6.79 0.64 -0.12
CA LEU A 171 6.91 -0.25 1.05
C LEU A 171 6.52 0.45 2.34
N HIS A 172 6.85 1.74 2.50
CA HIS A 172 6.43 2.51 3.65
C HIS A 172 4.90 2.57 3.75
N ILE A 173 4.20 2.93 2.67
CA ILE A 173 2.74 2.98 2.61
C ILE A 173 2.14 1.60 2.91
N LEU A 174 2.65 0.55 2.27
CA LEU A 174 2.16 -0.82 2.46
C LEU A 174 2.29 -1.27 3.91
N ARG A 175 3.44 -1.03 4.56
CA ARG A 175 3.63 -1.34 5.99
C ARG A 175 2.68 -0.57 6.90
N GLN A 176 2.25 0.64 6.52
CA GLN A 176 1.21 1.36 7.26
C GLN A 176 -0.19 0.77 7.06
N LEU A 177 -0.43 0.02 5.98
CA LEU A 177 -1.70 -0.64 5.69
C LEU A 177 -1.81 -2.05 6.31
N ASP A 178 -0.68 -2.70 6.60
CA ASP A 178 -0.61 -4.05 7.20
C ASP A 178 -1.55 -4.25 8.42
N PRO A 179 -1.69 -3.30 9.37
CA PRO A 179 -2.59 -3.46 10.51
C PRO A 179 -4.08 -3.57 10.13
N TYR A 180 -4.49 -2.92 9.03
CA TYR A 180 -5.87 -2.97 8.54
C TYR A 180 -6.12 -4.25 7.74
N VAL A 181 -5.14 -4.70 6.95
CA VAL A 181 -5.18 -5.98 6.22
C VAL A 181 -5.24 -7.17 7.18
N SER A 182 -4.50 -7.12 8.29
CA SER A 182 -4.48 -8.17 9.33
C SER A 182 -5.52 -7.92 10.45
N SER A 183 -6.51 -7.06 10.23
CA SER A 183 -7.52 -6.73 11.24
C SER A 183 -8.47 -7.89 11.51
N SER A 184 -8.92 -8.02 12.76
CA SER A 184 -10.02 -8.96 13.09
C SER A 184 -11.35 -8.52 12.48
N LEU A 185 -11.49 -7.23 12.13
CA LEU A 185 -12.71 -6.65 11.58
C LEU A 185 -12.75 -6.75 10.06
N GLU A 186 -13.81 -7.36 9.52
CA GLU A 186 -13.99 -7.61 8.08
C GLU A 186 -13.90 -6.34 7.23
N HIS A 187 -14.64 -5.29 7.60
CA HIS A 187 -14.64 -4.03 6.85
C HIS A 187 -13.25 -3.37 6.80
N GLN A 188 -12.43 -3.52 7.84
CA GLN A 188 -11.05 -3.00 7.83
C GLN A 188 -10.16 -3.80 6.89
N ARG A 189 -10.29 -5.13 6.88
CA ARG A 189 -9.55 -5.98 5.94
C ARG A 189 -9.92 -5.67 4.50
N ARG A 190 -11.21 -5.54 4.19
CA ARG A 190 -11.69 -5.18 2.85
C ARG A 190 -11.08 -3.84 2.40
N ARG A 191 -11.18 -2.80 3.23
CA ARG A 191 -10.63 -1.48 2.90
C ARG A 191 -9.10 -1.49 2.77
N GLY A 192 -8.40 -2.18 3.67
CA GLY A 192 -6.95 -2.32 3.66
C GLY A 192 -6.46 -3.02 2.39
N CYS A 193 -7.06 -4.15 2.02
CA CYS A 193 -6.73 -4.88 0.80
C CYS A 193 -6.99 -4.03 -0.46
N VAL A 194 -8.14 -3.37 -0.56
CA VAL A 194 -8.43 -2.48 -1.70
C VAL A 194 -7.42 -1.33 -1.79
N ALA A 195 -7.05 -0.73 -0.66
CA ALA A 195 -6.03 0.32 -0.62
C ALA A 195 -4.67 -0.18 -1.11
N VAL A 196 -4.23 -1.35 -0.66
CA VAL A 196 -2.98 -1.99 -1.12
C VAL A 196 -3.02 -2.22 -2.63
N GLN A 197 -4.11 -2.80 -3.14
CA GLN A 197 -4.28 -3.07 -4.55
C GLN A 197 -4.17 -1.79 -5.40
N GLU A 198 -4.89 -0.73 -5.02
CA GLU A 198 -4.88 0.54 -5.75
C GLU A 198 -3.51 1.22 -5.74
N VAL A 199 -2.81 1.19 -4.61
CA VAL A 199 -1.45 1.74 -4.51
C VAL A 199 -0.48 0.94 -5.39
N LEU A 200 -0.60 -0.39 -5.44
CA LEU A 200 0.20 -1.24 -6.33
C LEU A 200 -0.08 -1.00 -7.80
N ILE A 201 -1.35 -0.82 -8.20
CA ILE A 201 -1.71 -0.47 -9.58
C ILE A 201 -1.06 0.85 -9.99
N LYS A 202 -1.12 1.87 -9.12
CA LYS A 202 -0.46 3.16 -9.38
C LYS A 202 1.06 2.99 -9.51
N PHE A 203 1.67 2.19 -8.64
CA PHE A 203 3.10 1.90 -8.73
C PHE A 203 3.48 1.15 -10.01
N ARG A 204 2.69 0.15 -10.42
CA ARG A 204 2.85 -0.56 -11.68
C ARG A 204 2.85 0.41 -12.86
N ASN A 205 1.90 1.34 -12.90
CA ASN A 205 1.82 2.34 -13.96
C ASN A 205 3.06 3.25 -14.00
N LEU A 206 3.65 3.57 -12.84
CA LEU A 206 4.94 4.28 -12.77
C LEU A 206 6.11 3.44 -13.32
N CYS A 207 6.03 2.11 -13.24
CA CYS A 207 7.07 1.20 -13.71
C CYS A 207 6.93 0.85 -15.20
N SER A 208 5.71 0.72 -15.72
CA SER A 208 5.44 0.37 -17.12
C SER A 208 5.51 1.57 -18.07
N GLY A 209 5.31 2.79 -17.56
CA GLY A 209 5.39 4.02 -18.36
C GLY A 209 6.76 4.70 -18.23
N GLY A 210 7.50 4.79 -19.33
CA GLY A 210 8.49 5.85 -19.49
C GLY A 210 7.77 7.19 -19.32
N PHE A 211 8.26 8.06 -18.42
CA PHE A 211 7.65 9.35 -18.08
C PHE A 211 7.26 10.13 -19.34
N GLY A 212 5.96 10.12 -19.64
CA GLY A 212 5.33 10.93 -20.67
C GLY A 212 4.05 11.50 -20.09
N ALA A 213 4.06 12.81 -19.84
CA ALA A 213 2.95 13.63 -19.36
C ALA A 213 2.39 13.26 -17.97
N LEU A 214 2.64 14.18 -17.03
CA LEU A 214 1.72 14.71 -16.02
C LEU A 214 0.62 13.77 -15.49
N GLY A 215 0.57 13.66 -14.15
CA GLY A 215 -0.49 12.97 -13.43
C GLY A 215 -1.88 13.23 -14.02
N SER A 216 -2.40 12.24 -14.73
CA SER A 216 -3.83 12.08 -14.93
C SER A 216 -4.41 11.67 -13.59
N TYR A 217 -4.69 12.64 -12.72
CA TYR A 217 -5.77 12.47 -11.75
C TYR A 217 -7.00 12.01 -12.53
N PRO A 218 -7.87 11.15 -11.96
CA PRO A 218 -9.15 10.89 -12.57
C PRO A 218 -9.90 12.23 -12.61
N THR A 219 -9.89 12.88 -13.75
CA THR A 219 -10.77 14.00 -14.04
C THR A 219 -11.47 13.65 -15.32
N PHE A 220 -12.80 13.69 -15.22
CA PHE A 220 -13.76 13.75 -16.31
C PHE A 220 -13.13 14.11 -17.67
N THR A 221 -13.41 13.24 -18.65
CA THR A 221 -13.25 13.44 -20.11
C THR A 221 -12.90 14.86 -20.55
N MET A 222 -11.76 15.01 -21.24
CA MET A 222 -11.70 15.63 -22.58
C MET A 222 -10.29 15.56 -23.19
N ASN A 223 -10.25 15.14 -24.45
CA ASN A 223 -9.11 15.18 -25.36
C ASN A 223 -8.53 16.60 -25.51
N LYS A 224 -7.21 16.73 -25.46
CA LYS A 224 -6.41 17.27 -26.58
C LYS A 224 -4.90 17.28 -26.28
N GLN A 225 -4.17 16.86 -27.30
CA GLN A 225 -2.74 16.77 -27.43
C GLN A 225 -2.15 18.12 -27.83
N ILE A 226 -1.24 18.70 -27.04
CA ILE A 226 -0.34 19.79 -27.46
C ILE A 226 1.03 19.65 -26.79
N ASP A 227 2.06 19.70 -27.63
CA ASP A 227 3.49 19.80 -27.37
C ASP A 227 3.88 20.96 -26.43
N ARG A 228 4.66 20.67 -25.36
CA ARG A 228 5.91 21.39 -25.01
C ARG A 228 6.43 21.04 -23.60
N GLY A 229 7.75 20.91 -23.49
CA GLY A 229 8.49 21.24 -22.26
C GLY A 229 9.21 20.10 -21.53
N THR A 230 9.71 19.08 -22.24
CA THR A 230 10.46 17.94 -21.70
C THR A 230 11.74 18.38 -20.98
N ARG A 231 11.79 18.29 -19.63
CA ARG A 231 13.08 18.04 -18.97
C ARG A 231 13.44 16.58 -19.24
N SER A 232 14.40 16.39 -20.14
CA SER A 232 14.89 15.11 -20.64
C SER A 232 15.47 14.27 -19.49
N LEU A 233 14.66 13.36 -18.94
CA LEU A 233 15.13 12.18 -18.18
C LEU A 233 15.70 11.10 -19.13
N SER A 234 15.63 11.32 -20.45
CA SER A 234 16.05 10.36 -21.48
C SER A 234 17.57 10.14 -21.54
N SER A 235 18.36 10.83 -20.70
CA SER A 235 19.79 10.58 -20.52
C SER A 235 20.13 9.70 -19.32
N LEU A 236 19.16 9.37 -18.45
CA LEU A 236 19.41 8.55 -17.26
C LEU A 236 19.26 7.05 -17.59
N PRO A 237 20.18 6.19 -17.13
CA PRO A 237 20.03 4.74 -17.25
C PRO A 237 18.72 4.26 -16.63
N SER A 238 18.10 3.23 -17.21
CA SER A 238 16.84 2.65 -16.70
C SER A 238 16.90 2.22 -15.23
N ALA A 239 18.08 1.84 -14.73
CA ALA A 239 18.33 1.52 -13.32
C ALA A 239 18.12 2.70 -12.35
N PHE A 240 18.19 3.94 -12.83
CA PHE A 240 17.84 5.12 -12.02
C PHE A 240 16.34 5.42 -12.06
N VAL A 241 15.64 5.00 -13.12
CA VAL A 241 14.21 5.31 -13.32
C VAL A 241 13.32 4.23 -12.70
N LEU A 242 13.73 2.97 -12.77
CA LEU A 242 12.99 1.80 -12.29
C LEU A 242 13.67 1.18 -11.07
N PRO A 243 12.90 0.71 -10.08
CA PRO A 243 13.45 0.00 -8.93
C PRO A 243 13.99 -1.38 -9.32
N SER A 244 14.82 -1.95 -8.45
CA SER A 244 15.19 -3.36 -8.53
C SER A 244 14.10 -4.24 -7.93
N ARG A 245 14.08 -5.53 -8.30
CA ARG A 245 13.22 -6.55 -7.68
C ARG A 245 13.39 -6.59 -6.16
N ASP A 246 14.63 -6.57 -5.67
CA ASP A 246 14.93 -6.61 -4.22
C ASP A 246 14.28 -5.47 -3.44
N SER A 247 14.08 -4.32 -4.10
CA SER A 247 13.44 -3.14 -3.51
C SER A 247 11.94 -3.36 -3.21
N LEU A 248 11.33 -4.44 -3.73
CA LEU A 248 9.93 -4.79 -3.48
C LEU A 248 9.73 -5.68 -2.24
N SER A 249 10.81 -6.20 -1.64
CA SER A 249 10.74 -7.07 -0.44
C SER A 249 9.72 -8.21 -0.59
N LEU A 250 9.73 -8.91 -1.73
CA LEU A 250 8.67 -9.86 -2.10
C LEU A 250 8.40 -10.92 -1.03
N GLY A 251 9.42 -11.50 -0.41
CA GLY A 251 9.21 -12.50 0.66
C GLY A 251 8.35 -11.99 1.82
N GLU A 252 8.68 -10.81 2.36
CA GLU A 252 7.93 -10.17 3.46
C GLU A 252 6.51 -9.79 3.00
N ARG A 253 6.39 -9.18 1.82
CA ARG A 253 5.12 -8.69 1.30
C ARG A 253 4.18 -9.84 0.92
N THR A 254 4.69 -10.91 0.30
CA THR A 254 3.93 -12.12 0.03
C THR A 254 3.41 -12.73 1.33
N MET A 255 4.24 -12.86 2.37
CA MET A 255 3.77 -13.40 3.66
C MET A 255 2.71 -12.52 4.33
N ALA A 256 2.74 -11.20 4.12
CA ALA A 256 1.73 -10.28 4.66
C ALA A 256 0.34 -10.44 3.99
N TYR A 257 0.29 -10.79 2.70
CA TYR A 257 -0.95 -10.84 1.92
C TYR A 257 -1.48 -12.25 1.63
N LEU A 258 -0.60 -13.26 1.62
CA LEU A 258 -0.97 -14.65 1.37
C LEU A 258 -2.08 -15.18 2.30
N PRO A 259 -2.10 -14.88 3.62
CA PRO A 259 -3.18 -15.33 4.51
C PRO A 259 -4.58 -14.90 4.04
N ARG A 260 -4.67 -13.73 3.40
CA ARG A 260 -5.92 -13.15 2.90
C ARG A 260 -6.46 -13.85 1.66
N CYS A 261 -5.64 -14.62 0.94
CA CYS A 261 -6.13 -15.49 -0.13
C CYS A 261 -7.07 -16.59 0.39
N ALA A 262 -7.04 -16.87 1.70
CA ALA A 262 -7.94 -17.79 2.40
C ALA A 262 -8.80 -17.08 3.48
N ASP A 263 -9.04 -15.78 3.34
CA ASP A 263 -9.94 -15.03 4.25
C ASP A 263 -11.36 -15.60 4.26
N THR A 264 -12.16 -15.29 5.28
CA THR A 264 -13.58 -15.65 5.32
C THR A 264 -14.41 -14.82 4.33
N ASP A 265 -14.06 -13.54 4.10
CA ASP A 265 -14.76 -12.67 3.16
C ASP A 265 -14.32 -12.91 1.71
N THR A 266 -15.30 -13.06 0.81
CA THR A 266 -15.06 -13.37 -0.62
C THR A 266 -14.30 -12.26 -1.33
N GLU A 267 -14.62 -10.99 -1.04
CA GLU A 267 -14.01 -9.85 -1.71
C GLU A 267 -12.56 -9.65 -1.23
N VAL A 268 -12.29 -9.86 0.06
CA VAL A 268 -10.92 -9.88 0.59
C VAL A 268 -10.09 -10.95 -0.12
N ARG A 269 -10.61 -12.18 -0.31
CA ARG A 269 -9.91 -13.24 -1.06
C ARG A 269 -9.63 -12.82 -2.50
N LYS A 270 -10.64 -12.34 -3.22
CA LYS A 270 -10.52 -11.87 -4.62
C LYS A 270 -9.44 -10.80 -4.76
N VAL A 271 -9.43 -9.81 -3.87
CA VAL A 271 -8.45 -8.71 -3.89
C VAL A 271 -7.06 -9.19 -3.50
N ALA A 272 -6.93 -10.07 -2.50
CA ALA A 272 -5.64 -10.61 -2.08
C ALA A 272 -4.93 -11.40 -3.19
N ILE A 273 -5.67 -12.22 -3.94
CA ILE A 273 -5.12 -12.94 -5.10
C ILE A 273 -4.61 -11.95 -6.17
N GLN A 274 -5.36 -10.86 -6.41
CA GLN A 274 -4.93 -9.79 -7.31
C GLN A 274 -3.68 -9.07 -6.82
N ILE A 275 -3.55 -8.82 -5.51
CA ILE A 275 -2.36 -8.22 -4.91
C ILE A 275 -1.14 -9.10 -5.15
N ILE A 276 -1.25 -10.41 -4.88
CA ILE A 276 -0.15 -11.36 -5.09
C ILE A 276 0.26 -11.38 -6.57
N ALA A 277 -0.70 -11.48 -7.49
CA ALA A 277 -0.43 -11.45 -8.92
C ALA A 277 0.26 -10.14 -9.36
N LEU A 278 -0.24 -8.98 -8.89
CA LEU A 278 0.33 -7.66 -9.20
C LEU A 278 1.78 -7.53 -8.72
N PHE A 279 2.10 -8.00 -7.52
CA PHE A 279 3.48 -7.97 -7.03
C PHE A 279 4.44 -8.71 -7.95
N PHE A 280 4.07 -9.92 -8.36
CA PHE A 280 4.92 -10.73 -9.22
C PHE A 280 4.97 -10.22 -10.66
N ASP A 281 3.87 -9.70 -11.20
CA ASP A 281 3.84 -9.01 -12.50
C ASP A 281 4.77 -7.79 -12.52
N ILE A 282 4.68 -6.93 -11.49
CA ILE A 282 5.61 -5.79 -11.33
C ILE A 282 7.04 -6.32 -11.27
N SER A 283 7.32 -7.31 -10.42
CA SER A 283 8.67 -7.81 -10.19
C SER A 283 9.34 -8.39 -11.45
N LEU A 284 8.58 -9.07 -12.30
CA LEU A 284 9.06 -9.67 -13.55
C LEU A 284 9.18 -8.63 -14.68
N SER A 285 8.53 -7.48 -14.53
CA SER A 285 8.64 -6.33 -15.44
C SER A 285 9.85 -5.42 -15.12
N LEU A 286 10.46 -5.54 -13.94
CA LEU A 286 11.58 -4.70 -13.52
C LEU A 286 12.93 -5.15 -14.12
N PRO A 287 13.89 -4.22 -14.31
CA PRO A 287 15.20 -4.56 -14.83
C PRO A 287 15.97 -5.49 -13.88
N LYS A 288 16.57 -6.55 -14.44
CA LYS A 288 17.42 -7.48 -13.70
C LYS A 288 18.74 -6.80 -13.31
N GLN A 289 19.15 -6.94 -12.05
CA GLN A 289 20.52 -6.58 -11.67
C GLN A 289 21.49 -7.61 -12.25
N LYS A 290 22.57 -7.14 -12.91
CA LYS A 290 23.58 -7.98 -13.59
C LYS A 290 24.43 -8.87 -12.64
N ALA A 291 24.18 -8.85 -11.33
CA ALA A 291 25.11 -9.37 -10.33
C ALA A 291 24.81 -10.79 -9.83
N TYR A 292 23.69 -11.41 -10.19
CA TYR A 292 23.35 -12.77 -9.75
C TYR A 292 23.32 -13.75 -10.93
N PRO A 293 24.04 -14.89 -10.85
CA PRO A 293 23.79 -16.00 -11.78
C PRO A 293 22.31 -16.40 -11.66
N ASN A 294 21.67 -16.69 -12.80
CA ASN A 294 20.24 -16.94 -12.95
C ASN A 294 19.65 -17.90 -11.89
N ASP A 295 19.19 -17.36 -10.75
CA ASP A 295 18.56 -18.13 -9.67
C ASP A 295 17.06 -18.34 -9.92
N ILE A 296 16.50 -17.63 -10.90
CA ILE A 296 15.09 -17.70 -11.29
C ILE A 296 15.01 -18.24 -12.73
N ASP A 297 14.40 -19.42 -12.88
CA ASP A 297 14.02 -19.94 -14.18
C ASP A 297 12.87 -19.09 -14.75
N LEU A 298 13.18 -18.37 -15.83
CA LEU A 298 12.31 -17.34 -16.37
C LEU A 298 11.08 -17.96 -17.06
N GLU A 299 11.22 -19.13 -17.68
CA GLU A 299 10.13 -19.80 -18.37
C GLU A 299 9.09 -20.30 -17.36
N SER A 300 9.52 -21.01 -16.32
CA SER A 300 8.62 -21.43 -15.24
C SER A 300 8.03 -20.24 -14.47
N SER A 301 8.76 -19.15 -14.32
CA SER A 301 8.25 -17.92 -13.68
C SER A 301 7.11 -17.29 -14.47
N TYR A 302 7.26 -17.13 -15.80
CA TYR A 302 6.16 -16.60 -16.62
C TYR A 302 4.98 -17.58 -16.69
N SER A 303 5.23 -18.89 -16.70
CA SER A 303 4.17 -19.91 -16.62
C SER A 303 3.39 -19.84 -15.29
N ALA A 304 4.10 -19.66 -14.17
CA ALA A 304 3.50 -19.50 -12.85
C ALA A 304 2.74 -18.17 -12.70
N LEU A 305 3.25 -17.07 -13.28
CA LEU A 305 2.53 -15.80 -13.31
C LEU A 305 1.24 -15.92 -14.14
N SER A 306 1.32 -16.52 -15.33
CA SER A 306 0.14 -16.77 -16.18
C SER A 306 -0.91 -17.62 -15.45
N SER A 307 -0.48 -18.61 -14.68
CA SER A 307 -1.36 -19.41 -13.82
C SER A 307 -2.05 -18.56 -12.74
N LEU A 308 -1.35 -17.61 -12.12
CA LEU A 308 -1.97 -16.66 -11.17
C LEU A 308 -2.96 -15.71 -11.86
N GLU A 309 -2.64 -15.22 -13.06
CA GLU A 309 -3.52 -14.33 -13.82
C GLU A 309 -4.81 -15.05 -14.27
N GLU A 310 -4.70 -16.35 -14.62
CA GLU A 310 -5.86 -17.20 -14.87
C GLU A 310 -6.76 -17.25 -13.62
N LEU A 311 -6.20 -17.49 -12.44
CA LEU A 311 -6.95 -17.49 -11.18
C LEU A 311 -7.61 -16.14 -10.91
N VAL A 312 -6.91 -15.02 -11.14
CA VAL A 312 -7.49 -13.67 -11.07
C VAL A 312 -8.69 -13.55 -12.00
N SER A 313 -8.61 -14.08 -13.22
CA SER A 313 -9.71 -14.06 -14.18
C SER A 313 -10.90 -14.91 -13.71
N ILE A 314 -10.65 -16.06 -13.08
CA ILE A 314 -11.67 -16.97 -12.55
C ILE A 314 -12.43 -16.29 -11.41
N VAL A 315 -11.71 -15.74 -10.42
CA VAL A 315 -12.34 -15.13 -9.23
C VAL A 315 -13.08 -13.83 -9.57
N ARG A 316 -12.68 -13.12 -10.64
CA ARG A 316 -13.42 -11.96 -11.18
C ARG A 316 -14.73 -12.34 -11.86
N ARG A 317 -14.82 -13.53 -12.45
CA ARG A 317 -16.04 -14.04 -13.13
C ARG A 317 -17.03 -14.69 -12.16
N GLU A 318 -16.74 -14.69 -10.86
CA GLU A 318 -17.58 -15.31 -9.82
C GLU A 318 -17.90 -16.80 -10.08
N ALA A 319 -16.98 -17.50 -10.75
CA ALA A 319 -17.14 -18.93 -10.99
C ALA A 319 -17.12 -19.68 -9.65
N SER A 320 -18.03 -20.64 -9.48
CA SER A 320 -18.07 -21.51 -8.31
C SER A 320 -16.87 -22.46 -8.36
N VAL A 321 -15.81 -22.15 -7.60
CA VAL A 321 -14.60 -22.97 -7.49
C VAL A 321 -14.33 -23.27 -6.03
N ASP A 322 -13.80 -24.46 -5.76
CA ASP A 322 -13.38 -24.83 -4.42
C ASP A 322 -12.31 -23.87 -3.88
N GLN A 323 -12.54 -23.34 -2.69
CA GLN A 323 -11.67 -22.30 -2.10
C GLN A 323 -10.31 -22.86 -1.71
N THR A 324 -10.27 -24.12 -1.30
CA THR A 324 -9.03 -24.81 -0.91
C THR A 324 -8.16 -25.05 -2.13
N GLU A 325 -8.75 -25.53 -3.23
CA GLU A 325 -8.08 -25.70 -4.52
C GLU A 325 -7.52 -24.37 -5.04
N LEU A 326 -8.33 -23.30 -5.04
CA LEU A 326 -7.89 -21.97 -5.45
C LEU A 326 -6.66 -21.52 -4.64
N PHE A 327 -6.72 -21.65 -3.31
CA PHE A 327 -5.61 -21.28 -2.44
C PHE A 327 -4.35 -22.12 -2.71
N GLN A 328 -4.48 -23.43 -2.88
CA GLN A 328 -3.36 -24.31 -3.20
C GLN A 328 -2.71 -23.98 -4.55
N ARG A 329 -3.49 -23.58 -5.56
CA ARG A 329 -2.95 -23.11 -6.86
C ARG A 329 -2.19 -21.78 -6.72
N VAL A 330 -2.67 -20.86 -5.86
CA VAL A 330 -1.93 -19.63 -5.53
C VAL A 330 -0.60 -19.97 -4.87
N VAL A 331 -0.60 -20.78 -3.80
CA VAL A 331 0.61 -21.19 -3.08
C VAL A 331 1.61 -21.88 -4.02
N SER A 332 1.12 -22.77 -4.89
CA SER A 332 1.97 -23.48 -5.87
C SER A 332 2.67 -22.52 -6.83
N SER A 333 1.96 -21.49 -7.31
CA SER A 333 2.52 -20.49 -8.22
C SER A 333 3.53 -19.59 -7.49
N VAL A 334 3.20 -19.14 -6.29
CA VAL A 334 4.09 -18.36 -5.41
C VAL A 334 5.37 -19.13 -5.10
N CYS A 335 5.27 -20.44 -4.87
CA CYS A 335 6.42 -21.31 -4.59
C CYS A 335 7.45 -21.31 -5.73
N ILE A 336 7.01 -21.14 -6.97
CA ILE A 336 7.87 -21.07 -8.17
C ILE A 336 8.41 -19.64 -8.35
N LEU A 337 7.57 -18.62 -8.13
CA LEU A 337 7.88 -17.22 -8.43
C LEU A 337 8.89 -16.56 -7.49
N LEU A 338 9.06 -17.09 -6.27
CA LEU A 338 10.01 -16.57 -5.30
C LEU A 338 11.44 -17.00 -5.65
N SER A 339 12.39 -16.07 -5.56
CA SER A 339 13.80 -16.44 -5.51
C SER A 339 14.12 -17.23 -4.23
N LYS A 340 15.30 -17.85 -4.18
CA LYS A 340 15.76 -18.53 -2.98
C LYS A 340 15.82 -17.59 -1.77
N ASP A 341 16.40 -16.40 -1.93
CA ASP A 341 16.51 -15.41 -0.87
C ASP A 341 15.15 -14.87 -0.43
N GLU A 342 14.21 -14.69 -1.37
CA GLU A 342 12.85 -14.26 -1.06
C GLU A 342 12.07 -15.33 -0.30
N LEU A 343 12.26 -16.62 -0.62
CA LEU A 343 11.69 -17.74 0.13
C LEU A 343 12.20 -17.75 1.57
N VAL A 344 13.51 -17.52 1.78
CA VAL A 344 14.11 -17.43 3.12
C VAL A 344 13.45 -16.30 3.93
N VAL A 345 13.31 -15.11 3.33
CA VAL A 345 12.66 -13.97 4.00
C VAL A 345 11.19 -14.25 4.30
N LEU A 346 10.47 -14.91 3.37
CA LEU A 346 9.09 -15.32 3.56
C LEU A 346 8.95 -16.25 4.77
N LEU A 347 9.78 -17.28 4.86
CA LEU A 347 9.75 -18.26 5.95
C LEU A 347 10.12 -17.63 7.30
N HIS A 348 11.11 -16.73 7.34
CA HIS A 348 11.43 -16.01 8.58
C HIS A 348 10.28 -15.13 9.07
N SER A 349 9.46 -14.61 8.15
CA SER A 349 8.32 -13.72 8.43
C SER A 349 7.03 -14.47 8.76
N CYS A 350 7.07 -15.80 8.91
CA CYS A 350 5.88 -16.63 9.02
C CYS A 350 5.06 -16.40 10.30
N THR A 351 5.66 -15.83 11.35
CA THR A 351 5.02 -15.75 12.67
C THR A 351 3.69 -15.00 12.64
N LEU A 352 3.64 -13.84 11.98
CA LEU A 352 2.41 -13.05 11.86
C LEU A 352 1.32 -13.76 11.08
N ALA A 353 1.67 -14.50 10.02
CA ALA A 353 0.74 -15.25 9.19
C ALA A 353 0.16 -16.47 9.91
N THR A 354 1.01 -17.23 10.61
CA THR A 354 0.58 -18.39 11.42
C THR A 354 -0.28 -17.99 12.60
N CYS A 355 -0.10 -16.77 13.14
CA CYS A 355 -0.86 -16.23 14.26
C CYS A 355 -1.92 -15.21 13.82
N ASP A 356 -2.41 -15.33 12.58
CA ASP A 356 -3.43 -14.42 12.06
C ASP A 356 -4.70 -14.47 12.93
N LYS A 357 -5.34 -13.31 13.10
CA LYS A 357 -6.56 -13.16 13.91
C LYS A 357 -7.76 -13.92 13.33
N ILE A 358 -7.72 -14.26 12.04
CA ILE A 358 -8.73 -15.03 11.34
C ILE A 358 -8.25 -16.47 11.23
N LYS A 359 -8.93 -17.37 11.96
CA LYS A 359 -8.54 -18.78 12.05
C LYS A 359 -8.34 -19.45 10.69
N GLN A 360 -9.28 -19.28 9.75
CA GLN A 360 -9.17 -19.87 8.42
C GLN A 360 -7.91 -19.41 7.67
N SER A 361 -7.54 -18.13 7.79
CA SER A 361 -6.32 -17.61 7.18
C SER A 361 -5.05 -18.09 7.89
N ALA A 362 -5.08 -18.23 9.21
CA ALA A 362 -3.98 -18.79 9.98
C ALA A 362 -3.71 -20.25 9.59
N ASP A 363 -4.76 -21.09 9.57
CA ASP A 363 -4.67 -22.51 9.19
C ASP A 363 -4.16 -22.65 7.75
N ALA A 364 -4.71 -21.88 6.80
CA ALA A 364 -4.24 -21.87 5.42
C ALA A 364 -2.77 -21.41 5.29
N SER A 365 -2.33 -20.46 6.11
CA SER A 365 -0.93 -20.00 6.13
C SER A 365 0.01 -21.10 6.61
N ILE A 366 -0.38 -21.85 7.65
CA ILE A 366 0.37 -23.01 8.15
C ILE A 366 0.54 -24.04 7.02
N GLN A 367 -0.54 -24.36 6.31
CA GLN A 367 -0.48 -25.28 5.17
C GLN A 367 0.41 -24.77 4.03
N ALA A 368 0.36 -23.47 3.74
CA ALA A 368 1.24 -22.87 2.74
C ALA A 368 2.72 -22.97 3.12
N ILE A 369 3.05 -22.70 4.40
CA ILE A 369 4.42 -22.82 4.93
C ILE A 369 4.92 -24.25 4.86
N ILE A 370 4.10 -25.23 5.27
CA ILE A 370 4.41 -26.66 5.13
C ILE A 370 4.72 -26.99 3.66
N MET A 371 3.88 -26.53 2.72
CA MET A 371 4.11 -26.75 1.30
C MET A 371 5.44 -26.15 0.82
N PHE A 372 5.77 -24.92 1.22
CA PHE A 372 7.05 -24.29 0.88
C PHE A 372 8.24 -25.09 1.42
N ILE A 373 8.18 -25.56 2.67
CA ILE A 373 9.23 -26.37 3.28
C ILE A 373 9.37 -27.73 2.58
N ILE A 374 8.25 -28.42 2.29
CA ILE A 374 8.28 -29.72 1.59
C ILE A 374 8.90 -29.58 0.20
N ARG A 375 8.49 -28.56 -0.56
CA ARG A 375 8.93 -28.40 -1.95
C ARG A 375 10.34 -27.85 -2.09
N ARG A 376 10.71 -26.88 -1.24
CA ARG A 376 11.93 -26.08 -1.43
C ARG A 376 12.82 -25.99 -0.18
N GLY A 377 12.49 -26.71 0.90
CA GLY A 377 13.28 -26.70 2.14
C GLY A 377 14.73 -27.15 1.97
N LYS A 378 15.01 -28.02 0.98
CA LYS A 378 16.36 -28.49 0.64
C LYS A 378 17.27 -27.38 0.08
N GLU A 379 16.70 -26.26 -0.36
CA GLU A 379 17.47 -25.12 -0.85
C GLU A 379 18.02 -24.25 0.29
N LEU A 380 17.46 -24.38 1.50
CA LEU A 380 17.79 -23.55 2.65
C LEU A 380 19.16 -23.93 3.23
N ARG A 381 19.93 -22.93 3.68
CA ARG A 381 21.16 -23.17 4.44
C ARG A 381 20.81 -23.49 5.89
N GLU A 382 21.71 -24.15 6.60
CA GLU A 382 21.54 -24.50 8.01
C GLU A 382 21.14 -23.31 8.91
N ALA A 383 21.74 -22.13 8.69
CA ALA A 383 21.37 -20.93 9.42
C ALA A 383 19.93 -20.46 9.14
N ASP A 384 19.46 -20.62 7.89
CA ASP A 384 18.11 -20.26 7.47
C ASP A 384 17.09 -21.27 8.00
N VAL A 385 17.45 -22.57 8.03
CA VAL A 385 16.69 -23.63 8.69
C VAL A 385 16.49 -23.30 10.17
N SER A 386 17.57 -23.05 10.90
CA SER A 386 17.54 -22.76 12.33
C SER A 386 16.65 -21.56 12.65
N ARG A 387 16.79 -20.46 11.89
CA ARG A 387 15.97 -19.26 12.10
C ARG A 387 14.50 -19.49 11.75
N THR A 388 14.21 -20.24 10.68
CA THR A 388 12.83 -20.62 10.34
C THR A 388 12.20 -21.47 11.43
N THR A 389 12.93 -22.46 11.96
CA THR A 389 12.49 -23.27 13.10
C THR A 389 12.20 -22.38 14.31
N GLN A 390 13.06 -21.40 14.62
CA GLN A 390 12.83 -20.47 15.72
C GLN A 390 11.55 -19.64 15.52
N SER A 391 11.31 -19.12 14.31
CA SER A 391 10.08 -18.38 13.99
C SER A 391 8.82 -19.24 14.16
N LEU A 392 8.86 -20.51 13.72
CA LEU A 392 7.75 -21.46 13.86
C LEU A 392 7.51 -21.86 15.32
N LEU A 393 8.57 -22.12 16.09
CA LEU A 393 8.44 -22.41 17.52
C LEU A 393 7.88 -21.21 18.29
N SER A 394 8.30 -20.00 17.94
CA SER A 394 7.71 -18.77 18.50
C SER A 394 6.22 -18.68 18.20
N SER A 395 5.79 -19.02 16.98
CA SER A 395 4.36 -19.09 16.64
C SER A 395 3.61 -20.12 17.45
N ALA A 396 4.17 -21.31 17.62
CA ALA A 396 3.55 -22.42 18.35
C ALA A 396 3.26 -22.05 19.82
N ILE A 397 4.09 -21.18 20.43
CA ILE A 397 3.89 -20.67 21.78
C ILE A 397 2.69 -19.71 21.84
N SER A 398 2.51 -18.86 20.84
CA SER A 398 1.40 -17.90 20.79
C SER A 398 0.07 -18.49 20.32
N LEU A 399 0.07 -19.68 19.71
CA LEU A 399 -1.14 -20.35 19.25
C LEU A 399 -1.91 -20.99 20.41
N THR A 400 -3.18 -20.60 20.54
CA THR A 400 -4.10 -21.19 21.53
C THR A 400 -4.78 -22.46 21.02
N ASP A 401 -4.94 -22.59 19.69
CA ASP A 401 -5.55 -23.77 19.08
C ASP A 401 -4.58 -24.95 19.07
N THR A 402 -5.02 -26.09 19.62
CA THR A 402 -4.16 -27.26 19.78
C THR A 402 -3.84 -27.93 18.44
N HIS A 403 -4.78 -27.92 17.48
CA HIS A 403 -4.56 -28.49 16.16
C HIS A 403 -3.57 -27.65 15.36
N SER A 404 -3.79 -26.33 15.25
CA SER A 404 -2.89 -25.43 14.54
C SER A 404 -1.47 -25.46 15.14
N ARG A 405 -1.37 -25.54 16.48
CA ARG A 405 -0.07 -25.71 17.16
C ARG A 405 0.61 -27.02 16.79
N GLN A 406 -0.13 -28.13 16.73
CA GLN A 406 0.43 -29.42 16.31
C GLN A 406 0.92 -29.39 14.87
N GLU A 407 0.19 -28.75 13.96
CA GLU A 407 0.60 -28.61 12.56
C GLU A 407 1.89 -27.79 12.41
N VAL A 408 2.03 -26.70 13.17
CA VAL A 408 3.28 -25.91 13.19
C VAL A 408 4.45 -26.73 13.73
N LEU A 409 4.25 -27.52 14.79
CA LEU A 409 5.30 -28.40 15.32
C LEU A 409 5.66 -29.54 14.35
N ASN A 410 4.68 -30.05 13.61
CA ASN A 410 4.91 -31.02 12.54
C ASN A 410 5.74 -30.41 11.41
N ALA A 411 5.51 -29.13 11.06
CA ALA A 411 6.29 -28.43 10.04
C ALA A 411 7.79 -28.34 10.42
N VAL A 412 8.09 -28.12 11.70
CA VAL A 412 9.47 -28.15 12.22
C VAL A 412 10.09 -29.55 12.12
N SER A 413 9.25 -30.59 12.17
CA SER A 413 9.65 -32.00 12.16
C SER A 413 9.66 -32.61 10.75
N ILE A 414 9.65 -31.81 9.68
CA ILE A 414 9.78 -32.34 8.31
C ILE A 414 11.24 -32.75 8.08
N ASP A 415 11.49 -33.84 7.35
CA ASP A 415 12.84 -34.41 7.11
C ASP A 415 13.89 -33.37 6.64
N SER A 416 13.45 -32.34 5.91
CA SER A 416 14.32 -31.23 5.46
C SER A 416 14.88 -30.38 6.61
N PHE A 417 14.25 -30.43 7.79
CA PHE A 417 14.69 -29.78 9.03
C PHE A 417 15.19 -30.78 10.09
N ILE A 418 14.71 -32.04 10.08
CA ILE A 418 15.08 -33.08 11.07
C ILE A 418 16.59 -33.27 11.20
N TYR A 419 17.33 -33.33 10.09
CA TYR A 419 18.79 -33.53 10.14
C TYR A 419 19.52 -32.43 10.92
N HIS A 420 18.99 -31.21 10.92
CA HIS A 420 19.59 -30.07 11.62
C HIS A 420 19.06 -29.90 13.05
N VAL A 421 17.77 -30.17 13.29
CA VAL A 421 17.17 -30.09 14.64
C VAL A 421 17.77 -31.16 15.56
N PHE A 422 17.97 -32.39 15.07
CA PHE A 422 18.64 -33.44 15.85
C PHE A 422 20.15 -33.20 16.00
N GLY A 423 20.81 -32.58 15.02
CA GLY A 423 22.20 -32.14 15.15
C GLY A 423 22.40 -31.21 16.35
N TYR A 424 21.54 -30.21 16.52
CA TYR A 424 21.60 -29.26 17.64
C TYR A 424 21.27 -29.90 19.01
N ILE A 425 20.26 -30.79 19.07
CA ILE A 425 19.89 -31.46 20.33
C ILE A 425 21.00 -32.42 20.77
N PHE A 426 21.61 -33.18 19.86
CA PHE A 426 22.70 -34.09 20.18
C PHE A 426 24.03 -33.37 20.48
N GLN A 427 24.28 -32.21 19.87
CA GLN A 427 25.51 -31.44 20.12
C GLN A 427 25.52 -30.81 21.53
N TYR A 428 24.35 -30.49 22.10
CA TYR A 428 24.23 -30.10 23.52
C TYR A 428 24.23 -31.29 24.50
N GLN A 429 23.90 -32.50 24.06
CA GLN A 429 24.05 -33.70 24.90
C GLN A 429 25.49 -34.23 24.97
N TYR A 430 26.36 -33.89 24.00
CA TYR A 430 27.75 -34.34 23.97
C TYR A 430 28.80 -33.29 24.42
N CYS A 431 28.41 -32.04 24.69
CA CYS A 431 29.29 -31.05 25.35
C CYS A 431 29.07 -30.93 26.87
N GLY A 432 28.35 -31.88 27.47
CA GLY A 432 28.05 -31.95 28.90
C GLY A 432 28.41 -33.28 29.55
N LEU A 433 29.52 -33.89 29.13
CA LEU A 433 30.16 -35.04 29.79
C LEU A 433 31.66 -34.80 29.94
#